data_AF-A0A8K0JG44-F1
#
_entry.id   AF-A0A8K0JG44-F1
#
_cell.length_a   1.000
_cell.length_b   1.000
_cell.length_c   1.000
_cell.angle_alpha   90.00
_cell.angle_beta   90.00
_cell.angle_gamma   90.00
#
_symmetry.space_group_name_H-M   'P 1'
#
loop_
_entity.id
_entity.type
_entity.pdbx_description
1 polymer ?
#
loop_
_entity_poly.entity_id
_entity_poly.type
_entity_poly.pdbx_seq_one_letter_code
_entity_poly.pdbx_strand_id
1 'polypeptide(L)'
;MFMKSAITALFALAATANQVAGQTQNATAAEVALVEANMQQAGLIPGLLSQDEVDLEATLDVSFGSNMISIGQEIAATETQSAPTVTVHPLSGTDDFESSQLYTVMLVDADVAGTDNQVANQTFHWLANGVSVGADGALDFGIASTAIDYVGPGPLEGTGPHRYVLLMVEQDAGFTAPAEFSSFGAHPLRQYLETEDLGEVRAANFFVVSGPGATTVSVQPTTSVDPATVVVVATSATTTGTATEASSTVVTSTGAQTGSMSMGTASASSTRTGASTGAASGTASAPANGAVSGKVNGVWTVGAALVGAAAGVLLI
;
A
#
# COMPACT_ATOMS: atom_id res chain seq x y z
N MET A 1 -37.46 -25.39 -47.18
CA MET A 1 -36.48 -24.38 -47.59
C MET A 1 -36.49 -23.31 -46.50
N PHE A 2 -35.79 -23.56 -45.39
CA PHE A 2 -35.83 -22.69 -44.21
C PHE A 2 -34.53 -21.90 -44.11
N MET A 3 -34.66 -20.57 -44.19
CA MET A 3 -33.60 -19.59 -44.03
C MET A 3 -33.06 -19.62 -42.59
N LYS A 4 -31.73 -19.67 -42.44
CA LYS A 4 -31.02 -19.37 -41.19
C LYS A 4 -30.48 -17.95 -41.29
N SER A 5 -31.13 -17.00 -40.64
CA SER A 5 -30.53 -15.71 -40.30
C SER A 5 -29.93 -15.83 -38.90
N ALA A 6 -28.61 -15.80 -38.81
CA ALA A 6 -27.90 -15.65 -37.55
C ALA A 6 -27.79 -14.14 -37.25
N ILE A 7 -28.45 -13.69 -36.19
CA ILE A 7 -28.27 -12.36 -35.64
C ILE A 7 -27.12 -12.46 -34.64
N THR A 8 -25.98 -11.89 -35.00
CA THR A 8 -24.84 -11.67 -34.10
C THR A 8 -25.18 -10.52 -33.17
N ALA A 9 -25.47 -10.82 -31.90
CA ALA A 9 -25.61 -9.81 -30.86
C ALA A 9 -24.21 -9.41 -30.38
N LEU A 10 -23.74 -8.25 -30.83
CA LEU A 10 -22.58 -7.56 -30.28
C LEU A 10 -23.02 -6.87 -28.98
N PHE A 11 -22.76 -7.49 -27.83
CA PHE A 11 -22.90 -6.82 -26.54
C PHE A 11 -21.63 -6.02 -26.26
N ALA A 12 -21.64 -4.74 -26.61
CA ALA A 12 -20.68 -3.77 -26.08
C ALA A 12 -21.15 -3.42 -24.65
N LEU A 13 -20.43 -3.90 -23.64
CA LEU A 13 -20.63 -3.46 -22.25
C LEU A 13 -19.94 -2.09 -22.11
N ALA A 14 -20.69 -1.03 -22.34
CA ALA A 14 -20.25 0.31 -22.01
C ALA A 14 -20.19 0.43 -20.48
N ALA A 15 -18.99 0.62 -19.92
CA ALA A 15 -18.84 1.12 -18.56
C ALA A 15 -19.48 2.52 -18.53
N THR A 16 -20.65 2.62 -17.90
CA THR A 16 -21.30 3.91 -17.68
C THR A 16 -20.56 4.66 -16.59
N ALA A 17 -19.61 5.50 -16.97
CA ALA A 17 -19.09 6.55 -16.09
C ALA A 17 -20.20 7.59 -15.89
N ASN A 18 -20.99 7.44 -14.82
CA ASN A 18 -21.94 8.46 -14.42
C ASN A 18 -21.20 9.53 -13.61
N GLN A 19 -20.51 10.41 -14.33
CA GLN A 19 -19.84 11.57 -13.73
C GLN A 19 -20.87 12.62 -13.34
N VAL A 20 -21.27 12.62 -12.06
CA VAL A 20 -21.94 13.76 -11.43
C VAL A 20 -20.84 14.72 -11.02
N ALA A 21 -20.76 15.86 -11.71
CA ALA A 21 -19.78 16.89 -11.38
C ALA A 21 -19.97 17.39 -9.93
N GLY A 22 -18.92 17.27 -9.10
CA GLY A 22 -18.85 17.90 -7.78
C GLY A 22 -19.03 16.99 -6.55
N GLN A 23 -18.98 15.67 -6.73
CA GLN A 23 -18.78 14.71 -5.63
C GLN A 23 -17.64 13.78 -6.04
N THR A 24 -16.61 13.65 -5.21
CA THR A 24 -15.63 12.56 -5.33
C THR A 24 -16.42 11.26 -5.37
N GLN A 25 -16.34 10.53 -6.47
CA GLN A 25 -16.97 9.23 -6.55
C GLN A 25 -16.05 8.27 -5.81
N ASN A 26 -16.46 7.83 -4.62
CA ASN A 26 -15.69 6.84 -3.87
C ASN A 26 -15.47 5.59 -4.75
N ALA A 27 -14.29 5.01 -4.64
CA ALA A 27 -13.95 3.76 -5.30
C ALA A 27 -14.79 2.60 -4.72
N THR A 28 -14.98 1.58 -5.54
CA THR A 28 -15.54 0.29 -5.14
C THR A 28 -14.44 -0.69 -4.76
N ALA A 29 -14.77 -1.69 -3.93
CA ALA A 29 -13.82 -2.75 -3.57
C ALA A 29 -13.30 -3.52 -4.79
N ALA A 30 -14.10 -3.61 -5.86
CA ALA A 30 -13.68 -4.25 -7.10
C ALA A 30 -12.62 -3.44 -7.86
N GLU A 31 -12.70 -2.11 -7.83
CA GLU A 31 -11.70 -1.23 -8.46
C GLU A 31 -10.39 -1.25 -7.68
N VAL A 32 -10.45 -1.22 -6.35
CA VAL A 32 -9.26 -1.36 -5.50
C VAL A 32 -8.59 -2.72 -5.71
N ALA A 33 -9.36 -3.81 -5.71
CA ALA A 33 -8.83 -5.15 -6.00
C ALA A 33 -8.27 -5.28 -7.42
N LEU A 34 -8.82 -4.55 -8.39
CA LEU A 34 -8.29 -4.50 -9.75
C LEU A 34 -6.93 -3.80 -9.79
N VAL A 35 -6.73 -2.72 -9.03
CA VAL A 35 -5.43 -2.06 -8.89
C VAL A 35 -4.40 -3.04 -8.34
N GLU A 36 -4.72 -3.71 -7.23
CA GLU A 36 -3.82 -4.69 -6.62
C GLU A 36 -3.47 -5.82 -7.61
N ALA A 37 -4.47 -6.38 -8.30
CA ALA A 37 -4.26 -7.45 -9.27
C ALA A 37 -3.35 -7.03 -10.44
N ASN A 38 -3.49 -5.78 -10.94
CA ASN A 38 -2.60 -5.27 -11.98
C ASN A 38 -1.17 -5.07 -11.46
N MET A 39 -0.99 -4.61 -10.22
CA MET A 39 0.34 -4.51 -9.61
C MET A 39 1.00 -5.88 -9.41
N GLN A 40 0.25 -6.88 -8.98
CA GLN A 40 0.72 -8.27 -8.87
C GLN A 40 1.11 -8.83 -10.23
N GLN A 41 0.26 -8.65 -11.25
CA GLN A 41 0.53 -9.10 -12.61
C GLN A 41 1.75 -8.41 -13.24
N ALA A 42 1.99 -7.15 -12.87
CA ALA A 42 3.17 -6.40 -13.27
C ALA A 42 4.42 -6.79 -12.48
N GLY A 43 4.34 -7.69 -11.49
CA GLY A 43 5.46 -8.08 -10.63
C GLY A 43 5.92 -6.97 -9.69
N LEU A 44 5.06 -5.99 -9.39
CA LEU A 44 5.31 -4.95 -8.41
C LEU A 44 5.01 -5.44 -6.98
N ILE A 45 4.09 -6.38 -6.84
CA ILE A 45 3.78 -7.07 -5.59
C ILE A 45 3.97 -8.58 -5.82
N PRO A 46 4.82 -9.31 -5.06
CA PRO A 46 5.64 -8.86 -3.94
C PRO A 46 7.02 -8.29 -4.36
N GLY A 47 7.23 -8.00 -5.66
CA GLY A 47 8.57 -7.77 -6.22
C GLY A 47 9.22 -6.44 -5.81
N LEU A 48 8.46 -5.34 -5.91
CA LEU A 48 8.89 -4.00 -5.48
C LEU A 48 8.43 -3.71 -4.05
N LEU A 49 7.17 -4.01 -3.76
CA LEU A 49 6.52 -3.88 -2.46
C LEU A 49 6.19 -5.27 -1.94
N SER A 50 6.38 -5.48 -0.66
CA SER A 50 5.99 -6.70 0.05
C SER A 50 4.49 -6.67 0.33
N GLN A 51 3.84 -7.83 0.48
CA GLN A 51 2.38 -7.89 0.65
C GLN A 51 1.92 -7.22 1.95
N ASP A 52 2.79 -7.20 2.96
CA ASP A 52 2.59 -6.54 4.26
C ASP A 52 2.81 -5.02 4.22
N GLU A 53 3.41 -4.48 3.16
CA GLU A 53 3.59 -3.03 2.96
C GLU A 53 2.38 -2.40 2.24
N VAL A 54 1.40 -3.21 1.82
CA VAL A 54 0.29 -2.80 0.94
C VAL A 54 -1.06 -3.09 1.59
N ASP A 55 -1.80 -2.03 1.89
CA ASP A 55 -3.20 -2.07 2.31
C ASP A 55 -4.00 -1.04 1.52
N LEU A 56 -4.29 -1.38 0.26
CA LEU A 56 -4.95 -0.46 -0.65
C LEU A 56 -6.39 -0.23 -0.20
N GLU A 57 -6.71 1.02 0.12
CA GLU A 57 -8.04 1.48 0.47
C GLU A 57 -8.52 2.65 -0.41
N ALA A 58 -7.78 2.97 -1.47
CA ALA A 58 -8.19 3.92 -2.48
C ALA A 58 -7.58 3.61 -3.84
N THR A 59 -8.16 4.21 -4.88
CA THR A 59 -7.56 4.26 -6.22
C THR A 59 -6.98 5.64 -6.51
N LEU A 60 -5.98 5.71 -7.40
CA LEU A 60 -5.40 6.97 -7.87
C LEU A 60 -5.71 7.16 -9.35
N ASP A 61 -6.39 8.26 -9.66
CA ASP A 61 -6.45 8.80 -11.02
C ASP A 61 -5.21 9.67 -11.27
N VAL A 62 -4.50 9.39 -12.36
CA VAL A 62 -3.26 10.07 -12.72
C VAL A 62 -3.41 10.66 -14.11
N SER A 63 -3.20 11.97 -14.25
CA SER A 63 -3.26 12.63 -15.55
C SER A 63 -2.04 13.49 -15.84
N PHE A 64 -1.47 13.33 -17.03
CA PHE A 64 -0.46 14.22 -17.58
C PHE A 64 -1.12 15.23 -18.50
N GLY A 65 -1.28 16.47 -18.03
CA GLY A 65 -2.07 17.48 -18.73
C GLY A 65 -3.52 17.03 -18.88
N SER A 66 -4.01 16.86 -20.11
CA SER A 66 -5.36 16.36 -20.39
C SER A 66 -5.44 14.84 -20.60
N ASN A 67 -4.31 14.14 -20.54
CA ASN A 67 -4.26 12.69 -20.79
C ASN A 67 -4.42 11.93 -19.48
N MET A 68 -5.59 11.32 -19.24
CA MET A 68 -5.83 10.44 -18.11
C MET A 68 -5.22 9.06 -18.40
N ILE A 69 -4.44 8.54 -17.45
CA ILE A 69 -3.68 7.32 -17.62
C ILE A 69 -4.39 6.15 -16.95
N SER A 70 -4.63 5.09 -17.72
CA SER A 70 -5.10 3.82 -17.16
C SER A 70 -3.94 3.06 -16.51
N ILE A 71 -4.22 2.25 -15.49
CA ILE A 71 -3.19 1.46 -14.83
C ILE A 71 -2.45 0.54 -15.81
N GLY A 72 -1.12 0.59 -15.77
CA GLY A 72 -0.22 -0.14 -16.66
C GLY A 72 -0.18 0.36 -18.10
N GLN A 73 -0.83 1.48 -18.42
CA GLN A 73 -0.79 2.05 -19.76
C GLN A 73 0.63 2.49 -20.14
N GLU A 74 1.02 2.21 -21.38
CA GLU A 74 2.23 2.78 -21.96
C GLU A 74 1.99 4.22 -22.43
N ILE A 75 2.88 5.13 -22.03
CA ILE A 75 2.85 6.55 -22.35
C ILE A 75 4.22 7.01 -22.88
N ALA A 76 4.23 7.97 -23.80
CA ALA A 76 5.48 8.49 -24.34
C ALA A 76 6.23 9.30 -23.28
N ALA A 77 7.56 9.13 -23.21
CA ALA A 77 8.41 9.89 -22.29
C ALA A 77 8.20 11.41 -22.40
N THR A 78 7.96 11.92 -23.61
CA THR A 78 7.71 13.34 -23.86
C THR A 78 6.45 13.88 -23.20
N GLU A 79 5.46 13.02 -22.93
CA GLU A 79 4.20 13.42 -22.29
C GLU A 79 4.31 13.44 -20.76
N THR A 80 5.38 12.85 -20.20
CA THR A 80 5.60 12.70 -18.75
C THR A 80 6.67 13.66 -18.21
N GLN A 81 7.01 14.71 -18.97
CA GLN A 81 8.08 15.64 -18.55
C GLN A 81 7.63 16.68 -17.51
N SER A 82 6.32 16.82 -17.29
CA SER A 82 5.74 17.64 -16.23
C SER A 82 5.09 16.74 -15.18
N ALA A 83 5.09 17.16 -13.92
CA ALA A 83 4.44 16.42 -12.84
C ALA A 83 2.96 16.15 -13.15
N PRO A 84 2.44 14.94 -12.85
CA PRO A 84 1.05 14.62 -13.08
C PRO A 84 0.14 15.32 -12.06
N THR A 85 -1.12 15.52 -12.45
CA THR A 85 -2.20 15.74 -11.48
C THR A 85 -2.65 14.39 -10.95
N VAL A 86 -2.85 14.31 -9.63
CA VAL A 86 -3.25 13.08 -8.95
C VAL A 86 -4.51 13.35 -8.13
N THR A 87 -5.51 12.50 -8.32
CA THR A 87 -6.76 12.50 -7.54
C THR A 87 -6.93 11.14 -6.89
N VAL A 88 -7.16 11.13 -5.59
CA VAL A 88 -7.45 9.91 -4.83
C VAL A 88 -8.96 9.71 -4.73
N HIS A 89 -9.41 8.47 -4.89
CA HIS A 89 -10.79 8.04 -4.70
C HIS A 89 -10.84 6.99 -3.59
N PRO A 90 -11.19 7.40 -2.35
CA PRO A 90 -11.30 6.48 -1.22
C PRO A 90 -12.31 5.38 -1.45
N LEU A 91 -12.05 4.19 -0.91
CA LEU A 91 -12.99 3.08 -0.90
C LEU A 91 -14.29 3.50 -0.20
N SER A 92 -15.42 3.10 -0.76
CA SER A 92 -16.72 3.40 -0.18
C SER A 92 -16.85 2.83 1.24
N GLY A 93 -17.04 3.70 2.22
CA GLY A 93 -17.22 3.31 3.63
C GLY A 93 -15.94 3.32 4.47
N THR A 94 -14.82 3.81 3.94
CA THR A 94 -13.62 4.15 4.73
C THR A 94 -13.72 5.60 5.20
N ASP A 95 -13.40 5.83 6.46
CA ASP A 95 -13.21 7.18 7.03
C ASP A 95 -11.74 7.62 6.92
N ASP A 96 -10.88 6.79 6.32
CA ASP A 96 -9.50 7.14 6.03
C ASP A 96 -9.50 8.09 4.82
N PHE A 97 -8.47 8.94 4.66
CA PHE A 97 -8.41 10.06 3.69
C PHE A 97 -9.11 11.37 4.13
N GLU A 98 -9.29 11.58 5.43
CA GLU A 98 -9.77 12.83 6.02
C GLU A 98 -8.82 14.01 5.82
N SER A 99 -9.38 15.23 5.90
CA SER A 99 -8.65 16.49 5.63
C SER A 99 -7.42 16.77 6.51
N SER A 100 -7.27 16.09 7.65
CA SER A 100 -6.11 16.24 8.54
C SER A 100 -5.02 15.20 8.33
N GLN A 101 -5.29 14.13 7.58
CA GLN A 101 -4.33 13.07 7.33
C GLN A 101 -3.30 13.54 6.29
N LEU A 102 -2.04 13.20 6.54
CA LEU A 102 -0.92 13.54 5.65
C LEU A 102 -0.37 12.28 4.99
N TYR A 103 0.16 12.47 3.80
CA TYR A 103 0.65 11.40 2.95
C TYR A 103 2.05 11.71 2.42
N THR A 104 2.78 10.64 2.15
CA THR A 104 3.96 10.66 1.30
C THR A 104 3.57 10.23 -0.11
N VAL A 105 3.90 11.04 -1.10
CA VAL A 105 3.72 10.70 -2.52
C VAL A 105 5.09 10.43 -3.13
N MET A 106 5.21 9.29 -3.81
CA MET A 106 6.46 8.84 -4.43
C MET A 106 6.21 8.40 -5.86
N LEU A 107 7.09 8.78 -6.79
CA LEU A 107 7.17 8.18 -8.11
C LEU A 107 8.50 7.45 -8.24
N VAL A 108 8.42 6.14 -8.49
CA VAL A 108 9.58 5.24 -8.43
C VAL A 108 9.69 4.42 -9.71
N ASP A 109 10.87 4.37 -10.32
CA ASP A 109 11.17 3.50 -11.46
C ASP A 109 11.56 2.11 -10.95
N ALA A 110 10.66 1.14 -11.18
CA ALA A 110 10.85 -0.26 -10.85
C ALA A 110 11.54 -1.06 -11.98
N ASP A 111 12.09 -0.36 -12.97
CA ASP A 111 12.77 -0.90 -14.15
C ASP A 111 11.86 -1.83 -14.97
N VAL A 112 12.44 -2.51 -15.94
CA VAL A 112 11.76 -3.45 -16.83
C VAL A 112 11.18 -4.64 -16.10
N ALA A 113 10.07 -5.18 -16.62
CA ALA A 113 9.44 -6.38 -16.09
C ALA A 113 10.43 -7.56 -16.03
N GLY A 114 10.55 -8.15 -14.84
CA GLY A 114 11.53 -9.21 -14.54
C GLY A 114 12.76 -8.75 -13.76
N THR A 115 12.93 -7.45 -13.52
CA THR A 115 13.98 -6.91 -12.62
C THR A 115 13.73 -7.34 -11.17
N ASP A 116 14.79 -7.78 -10.48
CA ASP A 116 14.77 -8.09 -9.06
C ASP A 116 14.86 -6.82 -8.20
N ASN A 117 13.70 -6.20 -7.99
CA ASN A 117 13.56 -4.98 -7.19
C ASN A 117 13.78 -5.17 -5.70
N GLN A 118 14.00 -6.40 -5.23
CA GLN A 118 14.32 -6.66 -3.82
C GLN A 118 15.78 -6.35 -3.49
N VAL A 119 16.65 -6.34 -4.50
CA VAL A 119 18.09 -6.13 -4.37
C VAL A 119 18.53 -4.85 -5.08
N ALA A 120 17.87 -4.50 -6.19
CA ALA A 120 18.15 -3.27 -6.91
C ALA A 120 17.67 -2.04 -6.12
N ASN A 121 18.40 -0.93 -6.22
CA ASN A 121 17.87 0.37 -5.85
C ASN A 121 16.96 0.86 -6.98
N GLN A 122 15.92 1.61 -6.62
CA GLN A 122 14.99 2.20 -7.57
C GLN A 122 15.28 3.66 -7.81
N THR A 123 15.06 4.14 -9.03
CA THR A 123 15.23 5.58 -9.30
C THR A 123 14.00 6.33 -8.80
N PHE A 124 14.20 7.26 -7.85
CA PHE A 124 13.13 8.09 -7.34
C PHE A 124 13.00 9.32 -8.25
N HIS A 125 11.86 9.40 -8.94
CA HIS A 125 11.50 10.48 -9.84
C HIS A 125 10.75 11.60 -9.13
N TRP A 126 10.13 11.30 -7.98
CA TRP A 126 9.42 12.29 -7.18
C TRP A 126 9.31 11.78 -5.74
N LEU A 127 9.51 12.65 -4.77
CA LEU A 127 9.29 12.35 -3.34
C LEU A 127 8.79 13.61 -2.63
N ALA A 128 7.54 13.58 -2.20
CA ALA A 128 6.92 14.67 -1.45
C ALA A 128 6.29 14.14 -0.17
N ASN A 129 6.63 14.75 0.96
CA ASN A 129 6.13 14.39 2.29
C ASN A 129 5.16 15.45 2.81
N GLY A 130 4.15 15.07 3.57
CA GLY A 130 3.19 16.02 4.13
C GLY A 130 2.18 16.51 3.09
N VAL A 131 1.83 15.66 2.13
CA VAL A 131 0.80 15.92 1.11
C VAL A 131 -0.57 15.74 1.75
N SER A 132 -1.45 16.72 1.59
CA SER A 132 -2.84 16.64 2.06
C SER A 132 -3.80 16.32 0.92
N VAL A 133 -5.00 15.86 1.25
CA VAL A 133 -6.06 15.57 0.27
C VAL A 133 -7.11 16.68 0.31
N GLY A 134 -7.37 17.29 -0.84
CA GLY A 134 -8.43 18.28 -1.02
C GLY A 134 -9.83 17.67 -0.95
N ALA A 135 -10.85 18.52 -0.75
CA ALA A 135 -12.24 18.06 -0.65
C ALA A 135 -12.79 17.40 -1.94
N ASP A 136 -12.13 17.62 -3.07
CA ASP A 136 -12.40 17.00 -4.37
C ASP A 136 -11.52 15.76 -4.64
N GLY A 137 -10.76 15.30 -3.64
CA GLY A 137 -9.80 14.19 -3.76
C GLY A 137 -8.48 14.59 -4.42
N ALA A 138 -8.31 15.84 -4.88
CA ALA A 138 -7.05 16.25 -5.47
C ALA A 138 -5.94 16.31 -4.42
N LEU A 139 -4.74 15.80 -4.76
CA LEU A 139 -3.59 15.92 -3.87
C LEU A 139 -3.08 17.36 -3.84
N ASP A 140 -2.93 17.91 -2.65
CA ASP A 140 -2.42 19.26 -2.41
C ASP A 140 -1.01 19.20 -1.83
N PHE A 141 -0.08 19.77 -2.59
CA PHE A 141 1.35 19.84 -2.27
C PHE A 141 1.74 21.18 -1.63
N GLY A 142 0.79 22.09 -1.39
CA GLY A 142 1.06 23.46 -0.94
C GLY A 142 1.81 23.58 0.40
N ILE A 143 1.61 22.61 1.29
CA ILE A 143 2.33 22.50 2.57
C ILE A 143 3.34 21.37 2.60
N ALA A 144 3.46 20.61 1.50
CA ALA A 144 4.32 19.43 1.44
C ALA A 144 5.80 19.84 1.40
N SER A 145 6.63 19.04 2.05
CA SER A 145 8.08 19.09 1.91
C SER A 145 8.51 18.16 0.78
N THR A 146 8.75 18.72 -0.41
CA THR A 146 9.31 17.99 -1.55
C THR A 146 10.80 17.72 -1.33
N ALA A 147 11.14 16.46 -1.04
CA ALA A 147 12.52 16.03 -0.83
C ALA A 147 13.24 15.75 -2.16
N ILE A 148 12.49 15.27 -3.16
CA ILE A 148 12.97 15.09 -4.54
C ILE A 148 11.93 15.72 -5.46
N ASP A 149 12.31 16.81 -6.13
CA ASP A 149 11.48 17.45 -7.14
C ASP A 149 11.15 16.49 -8.29
N TYR A 150 9.98 16.68 -8.91
CA TYR A 150 9.56 15.86 -10.03
C TYR A 150 10.56 15.92 -11.19
N VAL A 151 11.10 14.77 -11.56
CA VAL A 151 11.90 14.57 -12.77
C VAL A 151 11.16 13.56 -13.64
N GLY A 152 10.86 13.94 -14.89
CA GLY A 152 10.13 13.07 -15.81
C GLY A 152 10.87 11.76 -16.12
N PRO A 153 10.14 10.67 -16.42
CA PRO A 153 10.67 9.45 -17.02
C PRO A 153 11.63 9.71 -18.19
N GLY A 154 12.73 8.96 -18.22
CA GLY A 154 13.76 9.05 -19.25
C GLY A 154 14.56 7.75 -19.42
N PRO A 155 13.89 6.60 -19.64
CA PRO A 155 14.57 5.32 -19.81
C PRO A 155 15.55 5.39 -20.99
N LEU A 156 16.71 4.76 -20.83
CA LEU A 156 17.76 4.74 -21.85
C LEU A 156 17.31 3.94 -23.09
N GLU A 157 17.90 4.26 -24.24
CA GLU A 157 17.61 3.55 -25.48
C GLU A 157 17.88 2.05 -25.35
N GLY A 158 16.92 1.24 -25.79
CA GLY A 158 17.04 -0.21 -25.88
C GLY A 158 16.94 -0.99 -24.57
N THR A 159 16.75 -0.34 -23.42
CA THR A 159 16.59 -1.02 -22.11
C THR A 159 15.28 -1.79 -22.01
N GLY A 160 14.21 -1.26 -22.60
CA GLY A 160 12.88 -1.85 -22.56
C GLY A 160 11.81 -0.91 -22.01
N PRO A 161 10.59 -1.43 -21.81
CA PRO A 161 9.53 -0.73 -21.10
C PRO A 161 9.78 -0.74 -19.58
N HIS A 162 10.04 0.44 -19.00
CA HIS A 162 10.20 0.63 -17.55
C HIS A 162 8.84 0.88 -16.89
N ARG A 163 8.66 0.40 -15.65
CA ARG A 163 7.43 0.56 -14.85
C ARG A 163 7.61 1.68 -13.84
N TYR A 164 6.88 2.78 -14.01
CA TYR A 164 6.88 3.92 -13.11
C TYR A 164 5.69 3.81 -12.16
N VAL A 165 5.99 3.62 -10.89
CA VAL A 165 5.00 3.33 -9.84
C VAL A 165 4.79 4.58 -9.01
N LEU A 166 3.56 5.08 -9.01
CA LEU A 166 3.10 6.16 -8.15
C LEU A 166 2.50 5.55 -6.89
N LEU A 167 3.07 5.89 -5.74
CA LEU A 167 2.66 5.42 -4.43
C LEU A 167 2.15 6.59 -3.59
N MET A 168 1.09 6.34 -2.84
CA MET A 168 0.58 7.21 -1.78
C MET A 168 0.60 6.41 -0.48
N VAL A 169 1.45 6.85 0.45
CA VAL A 169 1.73 6.18 1.71
C VAL A 169 1.22 7.06 2.84
N GLU A 170 0.53 6.47 3.80
CA GLU A 170 0.01 7.21 4.96
C GLU A 170 1.15 7.59 5.93
N GLN A 171 1.10 8.80 6.47
CA GLN A 171 2.05 9.25 7.49
C GLN A 171 1.40 9.19 8.87
N ASP A 172 1.99 8.43 9.78
CA ASP A 172 1.55 8.43 11.17
C ASP A 172 1.94 9.74 11.87
N ALA A 173 1.28 10.00 12.99
CA ALA A 173 1.52 11.18 13.80
C ALA A 173 2.96 11.18 14.35
N GLY A 174 3.79 12.11 13.86
CA GLY A 174 5.19 12.23 14.27
C GLY A 174 6.20 11.92 13.16
N PHE A 175 5.72 11.48 12.00
CA PHE A 175 6.56 11.17 10.84
C PHE A 175 7.60 12.25 10.56
N THR A 176 8.85 11.81 10.45
CA THR A 176 9.99 12.65 10.07
C THR A 176 10.72 12.01 8.90
N ALA A 177 10.70 12.70 7.76
CA ALA A 177 11.35 12.20 6.56
C ALA A 177 12.88 12.03 6.75
N PRO A 178 13.47 10.89 6.33
CA PRO A 178 14.91 10.69 6.43
C PRO A 178 15.66 11.62 5.47
N ALA A 179 16.75 12.22 5.96
CA ALA A 179 17.47 13.27 5.24
C ALA A 179 18.29 12.76 4.04
N GLU A 180 18.55 11.46 3.98
CA GLU A 180 19.35 10.83 2.92
C GLU A 180 18.61 10.70 1.58
N PHE A 181 17.27 10.82 1.57
CA PHE A 181 16.44 10.76 0.36
C PHE A 181 16.12 12.15 -0.19
N SER A 182 17.15 12.97 -0.40
CA SER A 182 16.99 14.40 -0.76
C SER A 182 17.47 14.75 -2.18
N SER A 183 17.75 13.76 -3.01
CA SER A 183 18.26 13.99 -4.36
C SER A 183 17.71 12.97 -5.34
N PHE A 184 17.41 13.40 -6.57
CA PHE A 184 17.08 12.50 -7.66
C PHE A 184 18.15 11.41 -7.84
N GLY A 185 17.73 10.16 -8.03
CA GLY A 185 18.64 9.04 -8.26
C GLY A 185 18.15 7.73 -7.66
N ALA A 186 19.05 6.75 -7.64
CA ALA A 186 18.76 5.39 -7.18
C ALA A 186 18.82 5.29 -5.65
N HIS A 187 17.69 4.95 -5.04
CA HIS A 187 17.52 4.80 -3.60
C HIS A 187 16.84 3.46 -3.24
N PRO A 188 17.08 2.92 -2.04
CA PRO A 188 16.40 1.72 -1.57
C PRO A 188 14.97 2.05 -1.11
N LEU A 189 13.95 1.69 -1.90
CA LEU A 189 12.54 1.96 -1.57
C LEU A 189 12.12 1.38 -0.22
N ARG A 190 12.47 0.12 0.04
CA ARG A 190 12.11 -0.55 1.30
C ARG A 190 12.66 0.16 2.52
N GLN A 191 13.90 0.64 2.45
CA GLN A 191 14.47 1.40 3.56
C GLN A 191 13.67 2.69 3.83
N TYR A 192 13.10 3.31 2.79
CA TYR A 192 12.22 4.45 2.98
C TYR A 192 10.90 4.05 3.65
N LEU A 193 10.27 2.98 3.17
CA LEU A 193 9.00 2.47 3.72
C LEU A 193 9.13 1.98 5.18
N GLU A 194 10.31 1.49 5.57
CA GLU A 194 10.65 1.10 6.95
C GLU A 194 10.92 2.29 7.90
N THR A 195 10.78 3.53 7.43
CA THR A 195 10.96 4.71 8.30
C THR A 195 9.93 4.71 9.42
N GLU A 196 10.36 5.04 10.64
CA GLU A 196 9.45 5.16 11.78
C GLU A 196 8.32 6.15 11.49
N ASP A 197 7.11 5.78 11.90
CA ASP A 197 5.88 6.54 11.68
C ASP A 197 5.50 6.75 10.20
N LEU A 198 6.06 5.95 9.28
CA LEU A 198 5.53 5.81 7.93
C LEU A 198 4.67 4.54 7.87
N GLY A 199 3.40 4.71 7.51
CA GLY A 199 2.43 3.63 7.45
C GLY A 199 2.51 2.83 6.15
N GLU A 200 1.40 2.19 5.81
CA GLU A 200 1.29 1.32 4.65
C GLU A 200 0.97 2.11 3.37
N VAL A 201 1.17 1.47 2.22
CA VAL A 201 0.74 2.00 0.93
C VAL A 201 -0.79 1.89 0.86
N ARG A 202 -1.48 3.04 0.89
CA ARG A 202 -2.96 3.12 0.90
C ARG A 202 -3.57 3.28 -0.49
N ALA A 203 -2.80 3.80 -1.43
CA ALA A 203 -3.22 3.92 -2.82
C ALA A 203 -2.01 3.86 -3.76
N ALA A 204 -2.21 3.32 -4.96
CA ALA A 204 -1.16 3.22 -5.96
C ALA A 204 -1.73 3.27 -7.38
N ASN A 205 -0.87 3.66 -8.31
CA ASN A 205 -1.08 3.47 -9.75
C ASN A 205 0.30 3.29 -10.39
N PHE A 206 0.37 2.75 -11.60
CA PHE A 206 1.62 2.70 -12.36
C PHE A 206 1.35 2.86 -13.84
N PHE A 207 2.37 3.30 -14.56
CA PHE A 207 2.36 3.39 -16.01
C PHE A 207 3.71 2.93 -16.56
N VAL A 208 3.76 2.73 -17.86
CA VAL A 208 4.93 2.21 -18.56
C VAL A 208 5.49 3.28 -19.47
N VAL A 209 6.81 3.44 -19.49
CA VAL A 209 7.50 4.28 -20.48
C VAL A 209 8.63 3.47 -21.10
N SER A 210 8.69 3.46 -22.42
CA SER A 210 9.78 2.85 -23.17
C SER A 210 10.81 3.89 -23.62
N GLY A 211 12.08 3.51 -23.58
CA GLY A 211 13.15 4.31 -24.18
C GLY A 211 12.97 4.42 -25.71
N PRO A 212 13.58 5.43 -26.35
CA PRO A 212 13.61 5.49 -27.81
C PRO A 212 14.36 4.27 -28.37
N GLY A 213 13.99 3.84 -29.59
CA GLY A 213 14.67 2.73 -30.28
C GLY A 213 14.02 1.36 -30.11
N ALA A 214 14.55 0.36 -30.83
CA ALA A 214 14.07 -1.02 -30.72
C ALA A 214 14.59 -1.66 -29.42
N THR A 215 13.73 -2.38 -28.70
CA THR A 215 14.11 -3.10 -27.49
C THR A 215 15.20 -4.13 -27.79
N THR A 216 16.32 -4.05 -27.08
CA THR A 216 17.44 -5.01 -27.22
C THR A 216 17.42 -6.07 -26.13
N VAL A 217 16.50 -5.95 -25.18
CA VAL A 217 16.32 -6.84 -24.03
C VAL A 217 14.97 -7.55 -24.14
N SER A 218 14.96 -8.86 -23.87
CA SER A 218 13.76 -9.69 -23.84
C SER A 218 13.08 -9.57 -22.48
N VAL A 219 11.99 -8.81 -22.41
CA VAL A 219 11.18 -8.63 -21.18
C VAL A 219 10.03 -9.64 -21.10
N GLN A 220 9.61 -9.98 -19.88
CA GLN A 220 8.38 -10.78 -19.67
C GLN A 220 7.16 -9.90 -20.01
N PRO A 221 6.20 -10.38 -20.82
CA PRO A 221 5.00 -9.62 -21.14
C PRO A 221 4.10 -9.48 -19.91
N THR A 222 3.66 -8.26 -19.61
CA THR A 222 2.63 -7.98 -18.60
C THR A 222 1.36 -7.51 -19.32
N THR A 223 0.33 -8.36 -19.36
CA THR A 223 -0.99 -7.97 -19.87
C THR A 223 -1.84 -7.42 -18.72
N SER A 224 -2.69 -6.43 -18.98
CA SER A 224 -3.66 -5.95 -17.98
C SER A 224 -4.63 -7.05 -17.55
N VAL A 225 -5.07 -7.01 -16.30
CA VAL A 225 -6.04 -7.96 -15.75
C VAL A 225 -7.44 -7.58 -16.20
N ASP A 226 -8.23 -8.56 -16.67
CA ASP A 226 -9.62 -8.35 -17.05
C ASP A 226 -10.50 -8.15 -15.81
N PRO A 227 -11.16 -6.98 -15.65
CA PRO A 227 -12.04 -6.72 -14.51
C PRO A 227 -13.16 -7.75 -14.33
N ALA A 228 -13.58 -8.45 -15.39
CA ALA A 228 -14.60 -9.49 -15.29
C ALA A 228 -14.17 -10.72 -14.47
N THR A 229 -12.87 -10.94 -14.30
CA THR A 229 -12.34 -12.10 -13.56
C THR A 229 -12.26 -11.88 -12.05
N VAL A 230 -12.18 -10.63 -11.59
CA VAL A 230 -12.05 -10.27 -10.17
C VAL A 230 -13.41 -10.31 -9.43
N VAL A 231 -14.52 -10.08 -10.14
CA VAL A 231 -15.89 -10.03 -9.57
C VAL A 231 -16.39 -11.40 -9.07
N VAL A 232 -15.78 -12.51 -9.48
CA VAL A 232 -16.31 -13.86 -9.20
C VAL A 232 -15.97 -14.39 -7.80
N VAL A 233 -14.96 -13.83 -7.12
CA VAL A 233 -14.53 -14.32 -5.79
C VAL A 233 -15.37 -13.73 -4.64
N ALA A 234 -15.92 -12.53 -4.78
CA ALA A 234 -16.68 -11.86 -3.72
C ALA A 234 -18.11 -12.42 -3.50
N THR A 235 -18.63 -13.26 -4.40
CA THR A 235 -20.05 -13.67 -4.38
C THR A 235 -20.29 -15.05 -3.76
N SER A 236 -19.26 -15.75 -3.28
CA SER A 236 -19.40 -17.13 -2.77
C SER A 236 -19.65 -17.27 -1.27
N ALA A 237 -19.74 -16.16 -0.53
CA ALA A 237 -19.82 -16.18 0.94
C ALA A 237 -21.12 -15.60 1.50
N THR A 238 -22.29 -15.81 0.89
CA THR A 238 -23.56 -15.63 1.62
C THR A 238 -24.69 -16.45 1.00
N THR A 239 -24.83 -17.72 1.38
CA THR A 239 -26.13 -18.41 1.40
C THR A 239 -26.06 -19.60 2.34
N THR A 240 -26.55 -19.46 3.56
CA THR A 240 -27.07 -20.61 4.33
C THR A 240 -28.44 -20.20 4.85
N GLY A 241 -29.44 -20.88 4.29
CA GLY A 241 -30.83 -20.48 4.32
C GLY A 241 -31.52 -20.72 5.66
N THR A 242 -32.30 -19.72 6.07
CA THR A 242 -33.42 -19.88 6.99
C THR A 242 -34.65 -20.29 6.18
N ALA A 243 -34.96 -21.60 6.21
CA ALA A 243 -36.23 -22.11 5.72
C ALA A 243 -37.30 -21.96 6.81
N THR A 244 -38.27 -21.08 6.54
CA THR A 244 -39.52 -20.91 7.28
C THR A 244 -40.51 -21.98 6.80
N GLU A 245 -40.89 -22.92 7.67
CA GLU A 245 -41.96 -23.88 7.40
C GLU A 245 -43.20 -23.55 8.24
N ALA A 246 -44.33 -23.46 7.54
CA ALA A 246 -45.63 -23.10 8.07
C ALA A 246 -46.37 -24.30 8.67
N SER A 247 -47.13 -23.98 9.71
CA SER A 247 -48.04 -24.81 10.50
C SER A 247 -49.05 -25.64 9.69
N SER A 248 -49.22 -26.91 10.07
CA SER A 248 -50.51 -27.61 9.99
C SER A 248 -50.69 -28.58 11.17
N THR A 249 -51.87 -28.51 11.76
CA THR A 249 -52.34 -29.17 12.98
C THR A 249 -52.94 -30.55 12.66
N VAL A 250 -52.90 -31.51 13.62
CA VAL A 250 -54.00 -32.41 14.07
C VAL A 250 -53.50 -33.77 14.63
N VAL A 251 -53.64 -33.91 15.97
CA VAL A 251 -54.28 -35.00 16.76
C VAL A 251 -53.57 -36.35 17.07
N THR A 252 -53.18 -36.46 18.36
CA THR A 252 -53.28 -37.53 19.39
C THR A 252 -53.04 -39.03 19.08
N SER A 253 -52.24 -39.70 19.92
CA SER A 253 -52.75 -40.59 21.01
C SER A 253 -51.66 -41.18 21.92
N THR A 254 -51.86 -40.92 23.21
CA THR A 254 -51.70 -41.74 24.43
C THR A 254 -50.89 -43.05 24.43
N GLY A 255 -49.93 -43.14 25.36
CA GLY A 255 -49.35 -44.39 25.85
C GLY A 255 -48.49 -44.21 27.11
N ALA A 256 -49.13 -44.07 28.28
CA ALA A 256 -48.52 -44.30 29.60
C ALA A 256 -48.65 -45.80 29.92
N GLN A 257 -47.69 -46.54 30.49
CA GLN A 257 -47.32 -46.69 31.91
C GLN A 257 -46.91 -48.20 32.00
N THR A 258 -45.84 -48.71 32.60
CA THR A 258 -45.46 -48.89 34.03
C THR A 258 -44.38 -49.99 33.96
N GLY A 259 -43.16 -49.87 34.48
CA GLY A 259 -42.81 -49.90 35.91
C GLY A 259 -41.68 -50.93 36.12
N SER A 260 -40.74 -50.59 36.98
CA SER A 260 -40.12 -51.45 38.00
C SER A 260 -38.68 -51.04 38.26
N MET A 261 -38.41 -50.90 39.55
CA MET A 261 -37.23 -50.37 40.19
C MET A 261 -36.08 -51.38 40.13
N SER A 262 -34.83 -50.90 40.17
CA SER A 262 -33.95 -51.24 41.31
C SER A 262 -32.72 -50.34 41.36
N MET A 263 -32.43 -49.98 42.61
CA MET A 263 -31.30 -49.26 43.23
C MET A 263 -29.96 -49.41 42.51
N GLY A 264 -29.15 -48.34 42.41
CA GLY A 264 -28.44 -47.69 43.53
C GLY A 264 -26.98 -48.16 43.43
N THR A 265 -25.93 -47.34 43.50
CA THR A 265 -25.59 -46.21 44.38
C THR A 265 -24.38 -45.54 43.70
N ALA A 266 -24.36 -44.22 43.48
CA ALA A 266 -23.74 -43.21 44.36
C ALA A 266 -22.27 -43.51 44.69
N SER A 267 -21.31 -42.59 44.74
CA SER A 267 -21.17 -41.13 44.58
C SER A 267 -19.67 -40.91 44.88
N ALA A 268 -18.96 -39.94 44.32
CA ALA A 268 -18.53 -38.70 45.01
C ALA A 268 -17.22 -38.26 44.29
N SER A 269 -17.06 -37.01 43.83
CA SER A 269 -16.75 -35.80 44.64
C SER A 269 -15.39 -35.96 45.35
N SER A 270 -14.41 -35.05 45.35
CA SER A 270 -14.28 -33.65 44.91
C SER A 270 -12.84 -33.16 45.19
N THR A 271 -12.46 -32.03 44.58
CA THR A 271 -11.64 -30.93 45.14
C THR A 271 -10.17 -31.11 45.61
N ARG A 272 -9.36 -30.21 45.01
CA ARG A 272 -8.45 -29.20 45.63
C ARG A 272 -7.02 -29.58 46.11
N THR A 273 -6.11 -28.71 45.62
CA THR A 273 -4.97 -28.03 46.27
C THR A 273 -3.74 -28.82 46.73
N GLY A 274 -2.58 -28.37 46.22
CA GLY A 274 -1.59 -27.70 47.07
C GLY A 274 -0.23 -28.36 47.30
N ALA A 275 0.80 -27.66 46.80
CA ALA A 275 2.11 -27.41 47.44
C ALA A 275 3.31 -28.38 47.30
N SER A 276 4.36 -27.81 46.68
CA SER A 276 5.79 -27.72 47.10
C SER A 276 6.66 -28.98 47.25
N THR A 277 7.86 -28.99 46.62
CA THR A 277 9.20 -28.83 47.26
C THR A 277 10.36 -29.21 46.33
N GLY A 278 11.50 -28.51 46.47
CA GLY A 278 12.89 -28.95 46.17
C GLY A 278 13.38 -28.82 44.72
N ALA A 279 14.28 -27.93 44.28
CA ALA A 279 15.63 -27.50 44.71
C ALA A 279 16.79 -28.13 43.87
N ALA A 280 17.64 -27.23 43.33
CA ALA A 280 19.08 -27.36 42.99
C ALA A 280 19.47 -28.22 41.75
N SER A 281 20.51 -27.96 40.95
CA SER A 281 21.54 -26.89 40.83
C SER A 281 22.52 -27.26 39.69
N GLY A 282 23.16 -26.26 39.05
CA GLY A 282 24.49 -26.37 38.42
C GLY A 282 24.52 -26.20 36.88
N THR A 283 24.86 -25.07 36.25
CA THR A 283 26.11 -24.26 36.15
C THR A 283 27.11 -24.71 35.08
N ALA A 284 27.44 -23.77 34.18
CA ALA A 284 28.75 -23.45 33.55
C ALA A 284 28.61 -23.19 32.03
N SER A 285 29.24 -22.25 31.33
CA SER A 285 30.07 -21.06 31.63
C SER A 285 30.31 -20.34 30.29
N ALA A 286 30.41 -19.01 30.29
CA ALA A 286 30.91 -18.18 29.17
C ALA A 286 32.45 -18.04 29.21
N PRO A 287 33.06 -17.34 28.24
CA PRO A 287 33.54 -15.99 28.62
C PRO A 287 33.37 -14.90 27.54
N ALA A 288 33.29 -13.67 28.05
CA ALA A 288 33.32 -12.40 27.33
C ALA A 288 34.74 -11.80 27.31
N ASN A 289 35.02 -10.94 26.33
CA ASN A 289 36.16 -10.02 26.33
C ASN A 289 35.63 -8.58 26.36
N GLY A 290 36.07 -7.80 27.34
CA GLY A 290 35.73 -6.39 27.51
C GLY A 290 36.91 -5.46 27.28
N ALA A 291 36.61 -4.19 27.05
CA ALA A 291 37.53 -3.07 27.32
C ALA A 291 36.70 -1.86 27.76
N VAL A 292 36.93 -1.41 29.00
CA VAL A 292 36.40 -0.18 29.60
C VAL A 292 37.61 0.71 29.87
N SER A 293 37.53 1.99 29.50
CA SER A 293 38.40 3.05 29.99
C SER A 293 37.54 4.25 30.33
N GLY A 294 37.43 4.56 31.63
CA GLY A 294 36.75 5.75 32.13
C GLY A 294 37.72 6.90 32.38
N LYS A 295 37.23 8.15 32.34
CA LYS A 295 37.67 9.23 33.24
C LYS A 295 36.84 10.53 33.12
N VAL A 296 36.34 10.93 34.29
CA VAL A 296 36.17 12.27 34.91
C VAL A 296 35.27 13.38 34.36
N ASN A 297 34.44 13.85 35.31
CA ASN A 297 33.75 15.14 35.44
C ASN A 297 34.50 16.37 34.93
N GLY A 298 33.79 17.26 34.25
CA GLY A 298 34.25 18.60 33.92
C GLY A 298 33.09 19.52 33.52
N VAL A 299 32.70 20.40 34.45
CA VAL A 299 31.79 21.54 34.29
C VAL A 299 32.25 22.43 33.13
N TRP A 300 31.36 22.77 32.19
CA TRP A 300 31.61 23.84 31.21
C TRP A 300 30.90 25.12 31.64
N THR A 301 31.71 26.08 32.09
CA THR A 301 31.35 27.47 32.31
C THR A 301 31.21 28.21 30.99
N VAL A 302 30.18 29.03 30.90
CA VAL A 302 29.91 30.00 29.84
C VAL A 302 31.04 31.03 29.77
N GLY A 303 31.67 31.18 28.61
CA GLY A 303 32.71 32.18 28.35
C GLY A 303 32.42 32.97 27.09
N ALA A 304 31.55 33.97 27.20
CA ALA A 304 31.42 35.02 26.19
C ALA A 304 32.56 36.03 26.36
N ALA A 305 33.41 36.17 25.34
CA ALA A 305 34.38 37.25 25.24
C ALA A 305 34.29 37.87 23.84
N LEU A 306 33.49 38.93 23.75
CA LEU A 306 33.38 39.85 22.62
C LEU A 306 34.16 41.12 23.00
N VAL A 307 35.36 41.26 22.46
CA VAL A 307 36.15 42.51 22.36
C VAL A 307 37.07 42.26 21.15
N GLY A 308 37.15 43.06 20.09
CA GLY A 308 36.80 44.46 19.88
C GLY A 308 37.92 45.06 19.03
N ALA A 309 37.56 45.52 17.83
CA ALA A 309 38.20 46.55 17.00
C ALA A 309 39.67 46.41 16.55
N ALA A 310 39.89 46.48 15.23
CA ALA A 310 40.82 47.45 14.65
C ALA A 310 40.45 47.74 13.18
N ALA A 311 40.26 49.03 12.90
CA ALA A 311 39.99 49.61 11.60
C ALA A 311 41.24 49.63 10.70
N GLY A 312 41.01 49.62 9.39
CA GLY A 312 42.03 49.89 8.37
C GLY A 312 41.36 50.35 7.08
N VAL A 313 41.18 51.67 6.96
CA VAL A 313 40.73 52.39 5.76
C VAL A 313 41.95 52.75 4.91
N LEU A 314 41.83 52.67 3.58
CA LEU A 314 42.15 53.70 2.56
C LEU A 314 42.93 53.20 1.32
N LEU A 315 42.57 53.85 0.18
CA LEU A 315 43.15 53.95 -1.17
C LEU A 315 42.54 52.94 -2.17
N ILE A 316 41.82 53.33 -3.22
CA ILE A 316 41.61 54.61 -3.94
C ILE A 316 40.18 54.62 -4.48
#